data_AF-A0A022RRK2-F1
#
_entry.id   AF-A0A022RRK2-F1
#
_cell.length_a   1.000
_cell.length_b   1.000
_cell.length_c   1.000
_cell.angle_alpha   90.00
_cell.angle_beta   90.00
_cell.angle_gamma   90.00
#
_symmetry.space_group_name_H-M   'P 1'
#
loop_
_entity.id
_entity.type
_entity.pdbx_description
1 polymer ?
#
loop_
_entity_poly.entity_id
_entity_poly.type
_entity_poly.pdbx_seq_one_letter_code
_entity_poly.pdbx_strand_id
1 'polypeptide(L)'
;MEMKLLSTFFLLSLVFACVTEARPSPGEYWKSRMNGEAMPKALMDVVSDSDVKTSRFVKDFDTKPNVIIYHSNYHANSHAQAPKPC
;
A
#
# COMPACT_ATOMS: atom_id res chain seq x y z
N MET A 1 1.06 18.29 39.36
CA MET A 1 1.66 17.46 38.29
C MET A 1 0.62 16.50 37.71
N GLU A 2 -0.39 16.12 38.49
CA GLU A 2 -1.57 15.31 38.11
C GLU A 2 -2.29 15.71 36.79
N MET A 3 -2.60 16.99 36.58
CA MET A 3 -3.40 17.43 35.41
C MET A 3 -2.67 17.22 34.07
N LYS A 4 -1.34 17.25 34.09
CA LYS A 4 -0.49 17.01 32.91
C LYS A 4 -0.44 15.52 32.57
N LEU A 5 -0.36 14.66 33.59
CA LEU A 5 -0.38 13.21 33.42
C LEU A 5 -1.71 12.74 32.82
N LEU A 6 -2.83 13.22 33.35
CA LEU A 6 -4.17 12.89 32.84
C LEU A 6 -4.37 13.35 31.39
N SER A 7 -3.93 14.57 31.06
CA SER A 7 -3.96 15.10 29.70
C SER A 7 -3.13 14.25 28.72
N THR A 8 -1.90 13.89 29.10
CA THR A 8 -1.05 13.03 28.26
C THR A 8 -1.64 11.63 28.07
N PHE A 9 -2.24 11.05 29.11
CA PHE A 9 -2.93 9.75 29.01
C PHE A 9 -4.13 9.81 28.07
N PHE A 10 -4.92 10.89 28.13
CA PHE A 10 -6.06 11.08 27.24
C PHE A 10 -5.64 11.20 25.77
N LEU A 11 -4.55 11.94 25.50
CA LEU A 11 -3.98 12.07 24.16
C LEU A 11 -3.44 10.72 23.63
N LEU A 12 -2.73 9.97 24.47
CA LEU A 12 -2.24 8.63 24.12
C LEU A 12 -3.40 7.65 23.84
N SER A 13 -4.45 7.70 24.65
CA SER A 13 -5.66 6.89 24.46
C SER A 13 -6.38 7.23 23.16
N LEU A 14 -6.45 8.51 22.79
CA LEU A 14 -7.10 8.95 21.56
C LEU A 14 -6.32 8.49 20.32
N VAL A 15 -4.98 8.57 20.35
CA VAL A 15 -4.12 8.05 19.27
C VAL A 15 -4.29 6.53 19.14
N PHE A 16 -4.35 5.80 20.25
CA PHE A 16 -4.59 4.36 20.23
C PHE A 16 -5.96 4.02 19.62
N ALA A 17 -7.02 4.75 19.99
CA ALA A 17 -8.36 4.56 19.43
C ALA A 17 -8.38 4.72 17.89
N CYS A 18 -7.67 5.73 17.36
CA CYS A 18 -7.55 5.96 15.92
C CYS A 18 -6.78 4.86 15.18
N VAL A 19 -5.81 4.23 15.85
CA VAL A 19 -5.04 3.10 15.28
C VAL A 19 -5.82 1.79 15.39
N THR A 20 -6.76 1.69 16.33
CA THR A 20 -7.63 0.52 16.53
C THR A 20 -8.90 0.51 15.69
N GLU A 21 -9.12 1.48 14.78
CA GLU A 21 -9.97 1.22 13.61
C GLU A 21 -9.28 0.16 12.74
N ALA A 22 -9.35 -1.08 13.23
CA ALA A 22 -8.91 -2.24 12.52
C ALA A 22 -9.74 -2.27 11.24
N ARG A 23 -9.04 -2.25 10.11
CA ARG A 23 -9.66 -2.48 8.80
C ARG A 23 -10.63 -3.64 8.96
N PRO A 24 -11.91 -3.49 8.56
CA PRO A 24 -12.87 -4.57 8.69
C PRO A 24 -12.24 -5.84 8.13
N SER A 25 -12.46 -6.97 8.82
CA SER A 25 -11.92 -8.26 8.39
C SER A 25 -12.21 -8.42 6.89
N PRO A 26 -11.35 -9.12 6.13
CA PRO A 26 -11.53 -9.26 4.69
C PRO A 26 -12.98 -9.64 4.32
N GLY A 27 -13.60 -10.53 5.10
CA GLY A 27 -15.01 -10.89 4.97
C GLY A 27 -15.99 -9.73 5.15
N GLU A 28 -15.88 -8.93 6.21
CA GLU A 28 -16.76 -7.78 6.45
C GLU A 28 -16.54 -6.65 5.42
N TYR A 29 -15.29 -6.45 4.97
CA TYR A 29 -14.99 -5.53 3.87
C TYR A 29 -15.69 -5.95 2.57
N TRP A 30 -15.56 -7.22 2.18
CA TRP A 30 -16.18 -7.74 0.97
C TRP A 30 -17.71 -7.75 1.08
N LYS A 31 -18.27 -8.07 2.25
CA LYS A 31 -19.72 -8.02 2.51
C LYS A 31 -20.29 -6.62 2.32
N SER A 32 -19.60 -5.60 2.84
CA SER A 32 -19.95 -4.19 2.62
C SER A 32 -19.82 -3.81 1.14
N ARG A 33 -18.73 -4.23 0.48
CA ARG A 33 -18.48 -3.93 -0.93
C ARG A 33 -19.49 -4.57 -1.89
N MET A 34 -20.01 -5.74 -1.53
CA MET A 34 -20.97 -6.52 -2.31
C MET A 34 -22.43 -6.14 -2.02
N ASN A 35 -22.69 -5.18 -1.12
CA ASN A 35 -24.05 -4.78 -0.73
C ASN A 35 -24.95 -5.97 -0.31
N GLY A 36 -24.37 -7.01 0.30
CA GLY A 36 -25.09 -8.21 0.72
C GLY A 36 -25.34 -9.27 -0.37
N GLU A 37 -24.89 -9.04 -1.61
CA GLU A 37 -24.91 -10.05 -2.67
C GLU A 37 -23.85 -11.13 -2.44
N ALA A 38 -24.06 -12.31 -3.03
CA ALA A 38 -23.09 -13.40 -2.98
C ALA A 38 -21.80 -13.02 -3.73
N MET A 39 -20.65 -13.38 -3.16
CA MET A 39 -19.35 -13.09 -3.74
C MET A 39 -19.19 -13.74 -5.13
N PRO A 40 -18.71 -13.01 -6.16
CA PRO A 40 -18.51 -13.56 -7.49
C PRO A 40 -17.45 -14.67 -7.45
N LYS A 41 -17.73 -15.79 -8.14
CA LYS A 41 -16.83 -16.96 -8.19
C LYS A 41 -15.41 -16.62 -8.64
N ALA A 42 -15.26 -15.66 -9.56
CA ALA A 42 -13.95 -15.21 -10.06
C ALA A 42 -13.11 -14.50 -8.99
N LEU A 43 -13.75 -13.84 -8.01
CA LEU A 43 -13.05 -13.15 -6.91
C LEU A 43 -12.79 -14.10 -5.74
N MET A 44 -13.62 -15.14 -5.59
CA MET A 44 -13.48 -16.12 -4.53
C MET A 44 -12.18 -16.92 -4.63
N ASP A 45 -11.72 -17.20 -5.85
CA ASP A 45 -10.42 -17.83 -6.12
C ASP A 45 -9.25 -16.96 -5.63
N VAL A 46 -9.30 -15.66 -5.95
CA VAL A 46 -8.27 -14.68 -5.54
C VAL A 46 -8.24 -14.46 -4.02
N VAL A 47 -9.40 -14.44 -3.36
CA VAL A 47 -9.48 -14.20 -1.91
C VAL A 47 -9.18 -15.46 -1.09
N SER A 48 -9.55 -16.64 -1.58
CA SER A 48 -9.18 -17.90 -0.92
C SER A 48 -7.66 -18.12 -0.91
N ASP A 49 -6.95 -17.65 -1.93
CA ASP A 49 -5.48 -17.74 -1.97
C ASP A 49 -4.78 -16.84 -0.94
N SER A 50 -5.51 -15.89 -0.33
CA SER A 50 -5.00 -15.08 0.78
C SER A 50 -5.11 -15.77 2.15
N ASP A 51 -6.01 -16.74 2.30
CA ASP A 51 -6.20 -17.53 3.53
C ASP A 51 -5.46 -18.88 3.48
N VAL A 52 -4.96 -19.31 2.32
CA VAL A 52 -4.23 -20.57 2.16
C VAL A 52 -2.74 -20.33 2.30
N LYS A 53 -2.25 -20.57 3.52
CA LYS A 53 -0.84 -20.84 3.87
C LYS A 53 0.18 -19.83 3.33
N THR A 54 0.79 -19.14 4.27
CA THR A 54 2.04 -18.35 4.19
C THR A 54 3.27 -19.08 3.60
N SER A 55 3.10 -20.16 2.84
CA SER A 55 4.13 -20.89 2.12
C SER A 55 4.17 -20.63 0.60
N ARG A 56 3.19 -19.91 0.01
CA ARG A 56 3.22 -19.58 -1.43
C ARG A 56 3.72 -18.16 -1.75
N PHE A 57 3.90 -17.30 -0.74
CA PHE A 57 4.59 -16.03 -0.98
C PHE A 57 6.08 -16.31 -1.25
N VAL A 58 6.41 -16.48 -2.54
CA VAL A 58 7.77 -16.54 -3.03
C VAL A 58 8.38 -15.17 -2.77
N LYS A 59 9.13 -15.07 -1.67
CA LYS A 59 9.95 -13.90 -1.30
C LYS A 59 11.21 -13.82 -2.18
N ASP A 60 11.05 -13.98 -3.49
CA ASP A 60 12.15 -13.83 -4.47
C ASP A 60 12.27 -12.37 -4.97
N PHE A 61 11.75 -11.43 -4.19
CA PHE A 61 12.02 -10.03 -4.42
C PHE A 61 13.39 -9.72 -3.82
N ASP A 62 14.27 -9.15 -4.62
CA ASP A 62 15.58 -8.69 -4.18
C ASP A 62 15.37 -7.71 -3.00
N THR A 63 15.81 -8.12 -1.80
CA THR A 63 15.68 -7.30 -0.59
C THR A 63 16.68 -6.15 -0.60
N LYS A 64 17.59 -6.13 -1.58
CA LYS A 64 18.54 -5.05 -1.77
C LYS A 64 17.81 -3.76 -2.13
N PRO A 65 18.09 -2.65 -1.42
CA PRO A 65 17.50 -1.37 -1.77
C PRO A 65 17.94 -0.97 -3.18
N ASN A 66 16.98 -0.81 -4.09
CA ASN A 66 17.22 -0.27 -5.43
C ASN A 66 16.95 1.25 -5.40
N VAL A 67 17.98 2.05 -5.71
CA VAL A 67 17.85 3.50 -5.88
C VAL A 67 17.72 3.77 -7.37
N ILE A 68 16.48 3.96 -7.83
CA ILE A 68 16.20 4.36 -9.21
C ILE A 68 16.10 5.89 -9.27
N ILE A 69 17.12 6.54 -9.85
CA ILE A 69 17.13 7.99 -10.06
C ILE A 69 16.58 8.26 -11.47
N TYR A 70 15.36 8.80 -11.55
CA TYR A 70 14.79 9.25 -12.81
C TYR A 70 15.28 10.67 -13.12
N HIS A 71 16.03 10.81 -14.21
CA HIS A 71 16.35 12.13 -14.77
C HIS A 71 15.29 12.51 -15.79
N SER A 72 14.68 13.68 -15.64
CA SER A 72 13.82 14.24 -16.68
C SER A 72 14.71 14.77 -17.81
N ASN A 73 14.64 14.12 -18.97
CA ASN A 73 15.29 14.63 -20.18
C ASN A 73 14.52 15.86 -20.67
N TYR A 74 14.87 17.05 -20.17
CA TYR A 74 14.45 18.29 -20.80
C TYR A 74 15.19 18.38 -22.13
N HIS A 75 14.54 17.99 -23.22
CA HIS A 75 14.97 18.37 -24.56
C HIS A 75 14.81 19.89 -24.68
N ALA A 76 15.85 20.63 -24.33
CA ALA A 76 16.01 21.99 -24.81
C ALA A 76 16.10 21.88 -26.33
N ASN A 77 15.06 22.35 -27.03
CA ASN A 77 15.08 22.52 -28.48
C ASN A 77 16.17 23.54 -28.85
N SER A 78 17.41 23.09 -29.00
CA SER A 78 18.43 23.81 -29.74
C SER A 78 18.57 23.17 -31.12
N HIS A 79 17.91 23.80 -32.09
CA HIS A 79 18.24 23.61 -33.50
C HIS A 79 19.72 23.93 -33.71
N ALA A 80 20.55 22.91 -33.90
CA ALA A 80 21.89 23.07 -34.43
C ALA A 80 22.22 21.88 -35.33
N GLN A 81 22.47 22.23 -36.58
CA GLN A 81 22.77 21.37 -37.71
C GLN A 81 23.97 20.43 -37.46
N ALA A 82 23.88 19.22 -38.02
CA ALA A 82 24.81 18.10 -37.90
C ALA A 82 26.26 18.38 -38.37
N PRO A 83 27.20 17.48 -38.03
CA PRO A 83 28.18 17.00 -38.97
C PRO A 83 27.93 15.52 -39.35
N LYS A 84 27.89 15.25 -40.66
CA LYS A 84 28.17 13.94 -41.28
C LYS A 84 29.70 13.70 -41.20
N PRO A 85 30.27 12.58 -41.70
CA PRO A 85 30.01 11.15 -41.56
C PRO A 85 31.29 10.40 -41.08
N CYS A 86 31.25 9.05 -41.07
CA CYS A 86 32.10 8.22 -41.93
C CYS A 86 31.20 7.17 -42.58
#